data_AF-A0A397G8I0-F1
#
_entry.id   AF-A0A397G8I0-F1
#
_cell.length_a   1.000
_cell.length_b   1.000
_cell.length_c   1.000
_cell.angle_alpha   90.00
_cell.angle_beta   90.00
_cell.angle_gamma   90.00
#
_symmetry.space_group_name_H-M   'P 1'
#
loop_
_entity.id
_entity.type
_entity.pdbx_description
1 polymer ?
#
loop_
_entity_poly.entity_id
_entity_poly.type
_entity_poly.pdbx_seq_one_letter_code
_entity_poly.pdbx_strand_id
1 'polypeptide(L)' 'MMQPSSSLLLVASLLAALPVNADGLYTKKSPVLQVTHKTYDQLIANSNYTS' A
#
# COMPACT_ATOMS: atom_id res chain seq x y z
N MET A 1 -10.27 -29.01 14.36
CA MET A 1 -10.66 -27.86 13.52
C MET A 1 -11.07 -26.72 14.45
N MET A 2 -10.36 -25.58 14.46
CA MET A 2 -10.79 -24.40 15.23
C MET A 2 -12.08 -23.86 14.60
N GLN A 3 -13.19 -23.95 15.31
CA GLN A 3 -14.43 -23.31 14.88
C GLN A 3 -14.30 -21.81 15.16
N PRO A 4 -14.38 -20.94 14.14
CA PRO A 4 -14.30 -19.51 14.35
C PRO A 4 -15.54 -19.07 15.15
N SER A 5 -15.29 -18.51 16.33
CA SER A 5 -16.32 -17.93 17.18
C SER A 5 -17.00 -16.77 16.44
N SER A 6 -18.32 -16.59 16.60
CA SER A 6 -19.06 -15.52 15.93
C SER A 6 -18.49 -14.11 16.20
N SER A 7 -17.88 -13.91 17.37
CA SER A 7 -17.13 -12.70 17.72
C SER A 7 -15.89 -12.47 16.85
N LEU A 8 -15.14 -13.53 16.52
CA LEU A 8 -13.97 -13.46 15.63
C LEU A 8 -14.38 -13.07 14.21
N LEU A 9 -15.52 -13.60 13.72
CA LEU A 9 -16.05 -13.25 12.41
C LEU A 9 -16.48 -11.77 12.34
N LEU A 10 -17.10 -11.25 13.40
CA LEU A 10 -17.48 -9.84 13.49
C LEU A 10 -16.25 -8.93 13.46
N VAL A 11 -15.22 -9.23 14.27
CA VAL A 11 -13.98 -8.45 14.31
C VAL A 11 -13.25 -8.50 12.97
N ALA A 12 -13.18 -9.68 12.33
CA ALA A 12 -12.56 -9.82 11.02
C ALA A 12 -13.30 -9.02 9.93
N SER A 13 -14.64 -9.01 9.96
CA SER A 13 -15.44 -8.22 9.02
C SER A 13 -15.25 -6.71 9.20
N LEU A 14 -15.15 -6.24 10.46
CA LEU A 14 -14.89 -4.85 10.75
C LEU A 14 -13.50 -4.44 10.28
N LEU A 15 -12.48 -5.27 10.54
CA LEU A 15 -11.11 -5.02 10.12
C LEU A 15 -10.96 -5.02 8.59
N ALA A 16 -11.64 -5.92 7.88
CA ALA A 16 -11.63 -5.98 6.42
C ALA A 16 -12.40 -4.82 5.76
N ALA A 17 -13.34 -4.20 6.48
CA ALA A 17 -14.08 -3.03 6.01
C ALA A 17 -13.31 -1.71 6.20
N LEU A 18 -12.17 -1.71 6.91
CA LEU A 18 -11.34 -0.51 6.99
C LEU A 18 -10.74 -0.21 5.60
N PRO A 19 -10.82 1.06 5.14
CA PRO A 19 -10.10 1.46 3.94
C PRO A 19 -8.61 1.22 4.18
N VAL A 20 -8.05 0.25 3.47
CA VAL A 20 -6.61 0.04 3.45
C VAL A 20 -6.02 1.25 2.75
N ASN A 21 -5.41 2.15 3.54
CA ASN A 21 -4.63 3.26 3.01
C ASN A 21 -3.38 2.68 2.34
N ALA A 22 -3.51 2.30 1.06
CA ALA A 22 -2.43 1.84 0.20
C ALA A 22 -1.59 3.00 -0.37
N ASP A 23 -1.87 4.23 0.08
CA ASP A 23 -0.95 5.36 -0.02
C ASP A 23 0.22 5.00 0.89
N GLY A 24 1.30 4.47 0.33
CA GLY A 24 2.32 3.76 1.09
C GLY A 24 3.03 4.62 2.14
N LEU A 25 4.12 4.14 2.73
CA LEU A 25 4.68 4.64 3.99
C LEU A 25 4.92 6.18 4.07
N TYR A 26 5.05 6.85 2.93
CA TYR A 26 5.23 8.30 2.84
C TYR A 26 3.99 9.01 2.30
N THR A 27 3.43 9.93 3.08
CA THR A 27 2.27 10.75 2.66
C THR A 27 2.58 11.63 1.45
N LYS A 28 1.55 12.13 0.74
CA LYS A 28 1.72 12.99 -0.45
C LYS A 28 2.51 14.29 -0.23
N LYS A 29 2.60 14.77 1.02
CA LYS A 29 3.40 15.96 1.39
C LYS A 29 4.85 15.61 1.73
N SER A 30 5.20 14.33 1.72
CA SER A 30 6.55 13.88 1.99
C SER A 30 7.50 14.31 0.87
N PRO A 31 8.72 14.77 1.18
CA PRO A 31 9.76 14.98 0.18
C PRO A 31 10.28 13.67 -0.43
N VAL A 32 9.87 12.51 0.12
CA VAL A 32 10.27 11.18 -0.35
C VAL A 32 9.25 10.65 -1.35
N LEU A 33 9.70 10.40 -2.58
CA LEU A 33 8.90 9.81 -3.65
C LEU A 33 8.84 8.28 -3.51
N GLN A 34 7.63 7.73 -3.50
CA GLN A 34 7.42 6.30 -3.52
C GLN A 34 7.46 5.76 -4.95
N VAL A 35 8.36 4.82 -5.18
CA VAL A 35 8.55 4.19 -6.49
C VAL A 35 7.79 2.86 -6.53
N THR A 36 7.10 2.62 -7.65
CA THR A 36 6.37 1.38 -7.89
C THR A 36 6.85 0.77 -9.21
N HIS A 37 6.56 -0.51 -9.42
CA HIS A 37 6.90 -1.19 -10.67
C HIS A 37 6.34 -0.48 -11.91
N LYS A 38 5.21 0.25 -11.78
CA LYS A 38 4.62 1.01 -12.90
C LYS A 38 5.30 2.34 -13.16
N THR A 39 5.86 2.96 -12.12
CA THR A 39 6.41 4.33 -12.20
C THR A 39 7.92 4.35 -12.36
N TYR A 40 8.62 3.24 -12.03
CA TYR A 40 10.07 3.15 -12.09
C TYR A 40 10.64 3.50 -13.48
N ASP A 41 10.18 2.83 -14.53
CA ASP A 41 10.70 3.05 -15.88
C ASP A 41 10.53 4.50 -16.36
N GLN A 42 9.38 5.11 -16.05
CA GLN A 42 9.11 6.50 -16.37
C GLN A 42 10.04 7.45 -15.61
N LEU A 43 10.32 7.17 -14.33
CA LEU A 43 11.20 8.00 -13.51
C LEU A 43 12.64 7.92 -14.00
N ILE A 44 13.12 6.72 -14.37
CA ILE A 44 14.47 6.55 -14.92
C ILE A 44 14.59 7.24 -16.28
N ALA A 45 13.61 7.06 -17.18
CA ALA A 45 13.63 7.70 -18.50
C ALA A 45 13.60 9.23 -18.47
N ASN A 46 13.02 9.83 -17.41
CA ASN A 46 12.96 11.29 -17.22
C ASN A 46 14.01 11.79 -16.21
N SER A 47 14.99 10.98 -15.87
CA SER A 47 16.09 11.37 -14.98
C SER A 47 17.37 11.64 -15.79
N ASN A 48 18.36 12.22 -15.13
CA ASN A 48 19.71 12.36 -15.71
C ASN A 48 20.52 11.05 -15.66
N TYR A 49 19.84 9.90 -15.51
CA TYR A 49 20.49 8.59 -15.51
C TYR A 49 20.78 8.15 -16.94
N THR A 50 22.06 7.94 -17.25
CA THR A 50 22.54 7.30 -18.48
C THR A 50 23.27 6.04 -18.06
N SER A 51 22.94 4.88 -18.67
CA SER A 51 23.60 3.60 -18.42
C SER A 51 25.03 3.56 -18.95
#